data_AF-D8K494-F1
#
_entry.id   AF-D8K494-F1
#
_cell.length_a   1.000
_cell.length_b   1.000
_cell.length_c   1.000
_cell.angle_alpha   90.00
_cell.angle_beta   90.00
_cell.angle_gamma   90.00
#
_symmetry.space_group_name_H-M   'P 1'
#
loop_
_entity.id
_entity.type
_entity.pdbx_description
1 polymer ?
#
loop_
_entity_poly.entity_id
_entity_poly.type
_entity_poly.pdbx_seq_one_letter_code
_entity_poly.pdbx_strand_id
1 'polypeptide(L)'
;MKTRSAFTLTGLVMMLLSLGSTMLTTGCASSEDKAYKAQEAVYERRLELLDKYQQCLKEAGDDQAKRLVCEDYLKAVEALK
;
A
#
# COMPACT_ATOMS: atom_id res chain seq x y z
N MET A 1 10.10 -56.39 2.07
CA MET A 1 9.05 -55.51 2.63
C MET A 1 9.69 -54.54 3.63
N LYS A 2 10.27 -53.42 3.20
CA LYS A 2 10.99 -52.48 4.10
C LYS A 2 10.79 -51.03 3.67
N THR A 3 9.53 -50.65 3.44
CA THR A 3 9.14 -49.31 2.95
C THR A 3 7.80 -48.86 3.55
N ARG A 4 7.46 -49.30 4.78
CA ARG A 4 6.17 -48.94 5.41
C ARG A 4 6.27 -48.01 6.63
N SER A 5 7.41 -47.93 7.34
CA SER A 5 7.51 -47.09 8.55
C SER A 5 7.97 -45.65 8.30
N ALA A 6 8.57 -45.36 7.15
CA ALA A 6 9.03 -44.01 6.82
C ALA A 6 7.90 -43.09 6.35
N PHE A 7 6.83 -43.65 5.77
CA PHE A 7 5.73 -42.88 5.19
C PHE A 7 4.76 -42.32 6.25
N THR A 8 4.68 -42.98 7.41
CA THR A 8 3.79 -42.56 8.50
C THR A 8 4.39 -41.45 9.37
N LEU A 9 5.72 -41.42 9.54
CA LEU A 9 6.39 -40.43 10.40
C LEU A 9 6.44 -39.03 9.76
N THR A 10 6.76 -38.94 8.47
CA THR A 10 6.75 -37.67 7.72
C THR A 10 5.33 -37.11 7.55
N GLY A 11 4.33 -37.98 7.38
CA GLY A 11 2.93 -37.56 7.31
C GLY A 11 2.40 -36.96 8.62
N LEU A 12 2.78 -37.53 9.77
CA LEU A 12 2.34 -37.05 11.08
C LEU A 12 2.99 -35.70 11.46
N VAL A 13 4.25 -35.50 11.07
CA VAL A 13 4.96 -34.20 11.26
C VAL A 13 4.35 -33.11 10.38
N MET A 14 4.00 -33.42 9.13
CA MET A 14 3.28 -32.51 8.24
C MET A 14 1.88 -32.13 8.77
N MET A 15 1.18 -33.06 9.43
CA MET A 15 -0.14 -32.84 10.02
C MET A 15 -0.10 -32.01 11.32
N LEU A 16 0.99 -32.08 12.09
CA LEU A 16 1.20 -31.25 13.29
C LEU A 16 1.64 -29.82 12.92
N LEU A 17 2.41 -29.65 11.85
CA LEU A 17 2.83 -28.33 11.35
C LEU A 17 1.68 -27.50 10.77
N SER A 18 0.65 -28.14 10.21
CA SER A 18 -0.51 -27.42 9.65
C SER A 18 -1.49 -26.91 10.71
N LEU A 19 -1.55 -27.53 11.89
CA LEU A 19 -2.41 -27.10 13.01
C LEU A 19 -1.89 -25.86 13.76
N GLY A 20 -0.58 -25.60 13.71
CA GLY A 20 0.04 -24.46 14.41
C GLY A 20 -0.07 -23.11 13.68
N SER A 21 -0.32 -23.13 12.37
CA SER A 21 -0.25 -21.92 11.53
C SER A 21 -1.54 -21.08 11.52
N THR A 22 -2.65 -21.61 12.04
CA THR A 22 -3.97 -20.94 12.00
C THR A 22 -4.21 -19.96 13.15
N MET A 23 -3.36 -19.93 14.18
CA MET A 23 -3.52 -19.03 15.33
C MET A 23 -2.97 -17.61 15.13
N LEU A 24 -2.27 -17.34 14.02
CA LEU A 24 -1.64 -16.04 13.76
C LEU A 24 -2.51 -15.07 12.92
N THR A 25 -3.71 -15.47 12.49
CA THR A 25 -4.51 -14.68 11.55
C THR A 25 -5.54 -13.75 12.21
N THR A 26 -5.71 -13.77 13.53
CA THR A 26 -6.75 -12.97 14.22
C THR A 26 -6.25 -11.65 14.84
N GLY A 27 -4.99 -11.26 14.61
CA GLY A 27 -4.36 -10.08 15.23
C GLY A 27 -4.15 -8.84 14.35
N CYS A 28 -4.38 -8.87 13.03
CA CYS A 28 -3.99 -7.77 12.12
C CYS A 28 -5.06 -6.72 11.80
N ALA A 29 -6.31 -6.88 12.27
CA ALA A 29 -7.39 -6.00 11.83
C ALA A 29 -7.26 -4.53 12.31
N SER A 30 -6.51 -4.26 13.40
CA SER A 30 -6.43 -2.89 13.96
C SER A 30 -5.35 -2.01 13.30
N SER A 31 -4.32 -2.61 12.71
CA SER A 31 -3.27 -1.88 11.96
C SER A 31 -3.71 -1.57 10.53
N GLU A 32 -4.56 -2.41 9.93
CA GLU A 32 -5.08 -2.19 8.58
C GLU A 32 -5.99 -0.96 8.51
N ASP A 33 -6.90 -0.76 9.48
CA ASP A 33 -7.77 0.43 9.53
C ASP A 33 -6.98 1.74 9.65
N LYS A 34 -5.89 1.76 10.42
CA LYS A 34 -5.02 2.95 10.56
C LYS A 34 -4.20 3.19 9.31
N ALA A 35 -3.67 2.13 8.70
CA ALA A 35 -2.95 2.22 7.42
C ALA A 35 -3.87 2.62 6.27
N TYR A 36 -5.13 2.19 6.30
CA TYR A 36 -6.15 2.55 5.32
C TYR A 36 -6.52 4.03 5.43
N LYS A 37 -6.81 4.52 6.65
CA LYS A 37 -7.06 5.95 6.89
C LYS A 37 -5.88 6.84 6.56
N ALA A 38 -4.65 6.38 6.85
CA ALA A 38 -3.45 7.10 6.47
C ALA A 38 -3.27 7.16 4.94
N GLN A 39 -3.59 6.08 4.23
CA GLN A 39 -3.56 6.05 2.77
C GLN A 39 -4.66 6.91 2.15
N GLU A 40 -5.87 6.93 2.72
CA GLU A 40 -6.94 7.83 2.28
C GLU A 40 -6.53 9.30 2.45
N ALA A 41 -6.00 9.69 3.61
CA ALA A 41 -5.55 11.06 3.84
C ALA A 41 -4.42 11.48 2.87
N VAL A 42 -3.44 10.61 2.61
CA VAL A 42 -2.39 10.87 1.63
C VAL A 42 -2.97 10.99 0.22
N TYR A 43 -3.91 10.11 -0.13
CA TYR A 43 -4.57 10.11 -1.43
C TYR A 43 -5.40 11.38 -1.65
N GLU A 44 -6.21 11.80 -0.68
CA GLU A 44 -6.97 13.05 -0.71
C GLU A 44 -6.03 14.26 -0.88
N ARG A 45 -4.92 14.32 -0.13
CA ARG A 45 -3.93 15.39 -0.27
C ARG A 45 -3.28 15.43 -1.65
N ARG A 46 -3.01 14.27 -2.25
CA ARG A 46 -2.51 14.21 -3.63
C ARG A 46 -3.54 14.75 -4.63
N LEU A 47 -4.82 14.39 -4.47
CA LEU A 47 -5.88 14.91 -5.33
C LEU A 47 -6.02 16.43 -5.20
N GLU A 48 -6.00 16.98 -3.98
CA GLU A 48 -6.05 18.44 -3.75
C GLU A 48 -4.90 19.18 -4.44
N LEU A 49 -3.67 18.64 -4.37
CA LEU A 49 -2.51 19.25 -5.00
C LEU A 49 -2.55 19.15 -6.52
N LEU A 50 -3.05 18.04 -7.07
CA LEU A 50 -3.27 17.89 -8.51
C LEU A 50 -4.35 18.85 -9.03
N ASP A 51 -5.42 19.08 -8.26
CA ASP A 51 -6.45 20.05 -8.62
C ASP A 51 -5.89 21.47 -8.63
N LYS A 52 -5.12 21.86 -7.60
CA LYS A 52 -4.39 23.13 -7.56
C LYS A 52 -3.42 23.30 -8.73
N TYR A 53 -2.72 22.22 -9.10
CA TYR A 53 -1.86 22.22 -10.29
C TYR A 53 -2.66 22.49 -11.56
N GLN A 54 -3.78 21.80 -11.77
CA GLN A 54 -4.63 22.01 -12.93
C GLN A 54 -5.22 23.42 -12.98
N GLN A 55 -5.64 23.96 -11.84
CA GLN A 55 -6.15 25.33 -11.74
C GLN A 55 -5.04 26.34 -12.07
N CYS A 56 -3.84 26.16 -11.51
CA CYS A 56 -2.68 26.98 -11.82
C CYS A 56 -2.33 26.95 -13.32
N LEU A 57 -2.39 25.80 -13.96
CA LEU A 57 -2.18 25.69 -15.41
C LEU A 57 -3.25 26.43 -16.22
N LYS A 58 -4.52 26.35 -15.80
CA LYS A 58 -5.62 27.09 -16.45
C LYS A 58 -5.42 28.60 -16.32
N GLU A 59 -4.98 29.07 -15.16
CA GLU A 59 -4.69 30.49 -14.90
C GLU A 59 -3.42 30.96 -15.63
N ALA A 60 -2.42 30.09 -15.77
CA ALA A 60 -1.19 30.38 -16.49
C ALA A 60 -1.40 30.44 -18.02
N GLY A 61 -2.33 29.66 -18.56
CA GLY A 61 -2.57 29.58 -20.01
C GLY A 61 -1.31 29.10 -20.75
N ASP A 62 -0.90 29.83 -21.79
CA ASP A 62 0.29 29.53 -22.58
C ASP A 62 1.59 30.18 -22.06
N ASP A 63 1.52 30.91 -20.93
CA ASP A 63 2.68 31.58 -20.34
C ASP A 63 3.60 30.54 -19.67
N GLN A 64 4.69 30.18 -20.34
CA GLN A 64 5.65 29.21 -19.83
C GLN A 64 6.24 29.59 -18.47
N ALA A 65 6.48 30.87 -18.20
CA ALA A 65 7.07 31.29 -16.93
C ALA A 65 6.10 31.01 -15.77
N LYS A 66 4.80 31.25 -15.98
CA LYS A 66 3.76 30.94 -14.98
C LYS A 66 3.51 29.44 -14.84
N ARG A 67 3.57 28.68 -15.95
CA ARG A 67 3.44 27.21 -15.92
C ARG A 67 4.55 26.53 -15.12
N LEU A 68 5.78 27.07 -15.18
CA LEU A 68 6.90 26.56 -14.38
C LEU A 68 6.67 26.71 -12.87
N VAL A 69 5.99 27.77 -12.44
CA VAL A 69 5.62 27.96 -11.03
C VAL A 69 4.58 26.92 -10.59
N CYS A 70 3.71 26.46 -11.50
CA CYS A 70 2.75 25.42 -11.20
C CYS A 70 3.42 24.07 -10.90
N GLU A 71 4.62 23.80 -11.42
CA GLU A 71 5.32 22.53 -11.18
C GLU A 71 5.66 22.28 -9.70
N ASP A 72 5.71 23.32 -8.87
CA ASP A 72 5.96 23.14 -7.44
C ASP A 72 4.82 22.37 -6.75
N TYR A 73 3.57 22.46 -7.25
CA TYR A 73 2.48 21.61 -6.80
C TYR A 73 2.68 20.13 -7.17
N LEU A 74 3.24 19.85 -8.35
CA LEU A 74 3.60 18.49 -8.75
C LEU A 74 4.71 17.90 -7.89
N LYS A 75 5.75 18.68 -7.58
CA LYS A 75 6.82 18.25 -6.66
C LYS A 75 6.28 17.93 -5.27
N ALA A 76 5.31 18.71 -4.79
CA ALA A 76 4.64 18.43 -3.52
C ALA A 76 3.84 17.12 -3.56
N VAL A 77 3.19 16.77 -4.69
CA VAL A 77 2.52 15.47 -4.88
C VAL A 77 3.52 14.32 -4.83
N GLU A 78 4.68 14.46 -5.48
CA GLU A 78 5.72 13.44 -5.52
C GLU A 78 6.38 13.20 -4.15
N ALA A 79 6.45 14.23 -3.31
CA ALA A 79 6.97 14.14 -1.94
C ALA A 79 6.02 13.43 -0.96
N LEU A 80 4.74 13.26 -1.30
CA LEU A 80 3.75 12.54 -0.49
C LEU A 80 3.75 11.02 -0.77
N LYS A 81 4.90 10.44 -1.09
CA LYS A 81 5.10 9.02 -1.47
C LYS A 81 5.73 8.24 -0.33
#